data_AF-A0A9X1UBR5-F1
#
_entry.id   AF-A0A9X1UBR5-F1
#
_cell.length_a   1.000
_cell.length_b   1.000
_cell.length_c   1.000
_cell.angle_alpha   90.00
_cell.angle_beta   90.00
_cell.angle_gamma   90.00
#
_symmetry.space_group_name_H-M   'P 1'
#
loop_
_entity.id
_entity.type
_entity.pdbx_description
1 polymer ?
#
loop_
_entity_poly.entity_id
_entity_poly.type
_entity_poly.pdbx_seq_one_letter_code
_entity_poly.pdbx_strand_id
1 'polypeptide(L)' 'MGQHQHDFDELARMERICRDLAEESALPLERDALLDLAANYRAATQALL' A
#
# COMPACT_ATOMS: atom_id res chain seq x y z
N MET A 1 -16.16 -13.36 10.81
CA MET A 1 -14.72 -13.58 10.56
C MET A 1 -14.25 -13.15 9.17
N GLY A 2 -15.11 -12.87 8.18
CA GLY A 2 -14.69 -12.53 6.80
C GLY A 2 -14.31 -11.06 6.54
N GLN A 3 -14.78 -10.10 7.34
CA GLN A 3 -14.50 -8.68 7.12
C GLN A 3 -13.03 -8.32 7.38
N HIS A 4 -12.45 -8.76 8.51
CA HIS A 4 -11.04 -8.51 8.79
C HIS A 4 -10.06 -9.12 7.77
N GLN A 5 -10.41 -10.27 7.18
CA GLN A 5 -9.58 -10.87 6.12
C GLN A 5 -9.69 -10.08 4.82
N HIS A 6 -10.89 -9.61 4.47
CA HIS A 6 -11.10 -8.73 3.33
C HIS A 6 -10.34 -7.40 3.48
N ASP A 7 -10.40 -6.76 4.64
CA ASP A 7 -9.71 -5.51 4.91
C ASP A 7 -8.19 -5.68 4.84
N PHE A 8 -7.67 -6.80 5.36
CA PHE A 8 -6.25 -7.16 5.26
C PHE A 8 -5.81 -7.35 3.80
N ASP A 9 -6.57 -8.11 3.02
CA ASP A 9 -6.26 -8.37 1.61
C ASP A 9 -6.34 -7.09 0.77
N GLU A 10 -7.29 -6.21 1.07
CA GLU A 10 -7.46 -4.93 0.40
C GLU A 10 -6.28 -3.99 0.69
N LEU A 11 -5.85 -3.88 1.95
CA LEU A 11 -4.68 -3.07 2.32
C LEU A 11 -3.39 -3.62 1.71
N ALA A 12 -3.19 -4.94 1.73
CA ALA A 12 -2.05 -5.58 1.07
C ALA A 12 -2.09 -5.43 -0.47
N ARG A 13 -3.28 -5.31 -1.05
CA ARG A 13 -3.45 -4.99 -2.48
C ARG A 13 -3.10 -3.52 -2.76
N MET A 14 -3.53 -2.58 -1.92
CA MET A 14 -3.20 -1.17 -2.06
C MET A 14 -1.70 -0.90 -1.91
N GLU A 15 -1.02 -1.56 -0.95
CA GLU A 15 0.45 -1.46 -0.82
C GLU A 15 1.14 -1.84 -2.14
N ARG A 16 0.74 -2.97 -2.74
CA ARG A 16 1.34 -3.45 -3.99
C ARG A 16 1.12 -2.49 -5.14
N ILE A 17 -0.11 -2.00 -5.33
CA ILE A 17 -0.43 -1.04 -6.40
C ILE A 17 0.42 0.23 -6.26
N CYS A 18 0.61 0.75 -5.04
CA CYS A 18 1.44 1.93 -4.83
C CYS A 18 2.93 1.68 -5.16
N ARG A 19 3.46 0.48 -4.88
CA ARG A 19 4.83 0.11 -5.28
C ARG A 19 4.95 -0.02 -6.79
N ASP A 20 4.02 -0.70 -7.45
CA ASP A 20 4.03 -0.88 -8.91
C ASP A 20 3.98 0.49 -9.61
N LEU A 21 3.11 1.39 -9.16
CA LEU A 21 3.03 2.76 -9.68
C LEU A 21 4.31 3.57 -9.41
N ALA A 22 4.95 3.37 -8.25
CA ALA A 22 6.20 4.04 -7.93
C ALA A 22 7.34 3.58 -8.86
N GLU A 23 7.37 2.30 -9.23
CA GLU A 23 8.33 1.76 -10.19
C GLU A 23 8.12 2.31 -11.60
N GLU A 24 6.88 2.58 -11.98
CA GLU A 24 6.52 3.14 -13.30
C GLU A 24 6.65 4.68 -13.37
N SER A 25 6.65 5.39 -12.23
CA SER A 25 6.70 6.85 -12.22
C SER A 25 8.09 7.38 -12.61
N ALA A 26 8.09 8.26 -13.62
CA ALA A 26 9.28 9.01 -14.05
C ALA A 26 9.54 10.26 -13.18
N LEU A 27 8.63 10.61 -12.26
CA LEU A 27 8.70 11.81 -11.44
C LEU A 27 9.18 11.44 -10.02
N PRO A 28 10.36 11.90 -9.58
CA PRO A 28 10.91 11.53 -8.27
C PRO A 28 9.96 11.85 -7.10
N LEU A 29 9.28 12.99 -7.15
CA LEU A 29 8.36 13.42 -6.10
C LEU A 29 7.09 12.54 -6.03
N GLU A 30 6.58 12.12 -7.19
CA GLU A 30 5.42 11.23 -7.26
C GLU A 30 5.79 9.82 -6.78
N ARG A 31 6.94 9.31 -7.22
CA ARG A 31 7.49 8.04 -6.75
C ARG A 31 7.63 8.02 -5.22
N ASP A 32 8.23 9.05 -4.65
CA ASP A 32 8.46 9.10 -3.20
C ASP A 32 7.11 9.17 -2.44
N ALA A 33 6.14 9.94 -2.94
CA ALA A 33 4.78 9.99 -2.38
C ALA A 33 4.04 8.63 -2.46
N LEU A 34 4.22 7.88 -3.55
CA LEU A 34 3.65 6.54 -3.73
C LEU A 34 4.30 5.52 -2.78
N LEU A 35 5.62 5.62 -2.57
CA LEU A 35 6.33 4.78 -1.60
C LEU A 35 5.88 5.08 -0.15
N ASP A 36 5.67 6.34 0.19
CA ASP A 36 5.11 6.74 1.49
C ASP A 36 3.69 6.18 1.69
N LEU A 37 2.85 6.25 0.66
CA LEU A 37 1.51 5.62 0.67
C LEU A 37 1.59 4.11 0.86
N ALA A 38 2.49 3.42 0.16
CA ALA A 38 2.70 1.98 0.33
C ALA A 38 3.13 1.63 1.76
N ALA A 39 4.02 2.43 2.36
CA ALA A 39 4.44 2.26 3.75
C ALA A 39 3.27 2.44 4.73
N ASN A 40 2.38 3.42 4.48
CA ASN A 40 1.19 3.65 5.30
C ASN A 40 0.20 2.48 5.23
N TYR A 41 -0.06 1.92 4.03
CA TYR A 41 -0.90 0.73 3.89
C TYR A 41 -0.30 -0.47 4.64
N ARG A 42 1.01 -0.68 4.54
CA ARG A 42 1.70 -1.74 5.29
C ARG A 42 1.56 -1.57 6.80
N ALA A 43 1.69 -0.35 7.31
CA ALA A 43 1.51 -0.06 8.72
C ALA A 43 0.06 -0.30 9.18
N ALA A 44 -0.93 0.08 8.36
CA ALA A 44 -2.34 -0.20 8.63
C ALA A 44 -2.64 -1.70 8.65
N THR A 45 -2.07 -2.46 7.71
CA THR A 45 -2.16 -3.93 7.69
C THR A 45 -1.58 -4.56 8.95
N GLN A 46 -0.45 -4.04 9.45
CA GLN A 46 0.17 -4.52 10.70
C GLN A 46 -0.65 -4.18 11.94
N ALA A 47 -1.36 -3.05 11.94
CA ALA A 47 -2.22 -2.65 13.04
C ALA A 47 -3.51 -3.50 13.16
N LEU A 48 -3.85 -4.25 12.11
CA LEU A 48 -5.00 -5.16 12.05
C LEU A 48 -4.64 -6.63 12.38
N LEU A 49 -3.35 -6.94 12.57
CA LEU A 49 -2.83 -8.25 13.01
C LEU A 49 -2.81 -8.36 14.54
#